data_AF-R1GQ82-F1
#
_entry.id   AF-R1GQ82-F1
#
_cell.length_a   1.000
_cell.length_b   1.000
_cell.length_c   1.000
_cell.angle_alpha   90.00
_cell.angle_beta   90.00
_cell.angle_gamma   90.00
#
_symmetry.space_group_name_H-M   'P 1'
#
loop_
_entity.id
_entity.type
_entity.pdbx_description
1 polymer ?
#
loop_
_entity_poly.entity_id
_entity_poly.type
_entity_poly.pdbx_seq_one_letter_code
_entity_poly.pdbx_strand_id
1 'polypeptide(L)'
;MEYTAIGRPQIVVTSLNDQVTIQKVLINGGKSKCRVMLRSDLMGSVGGTYFPLKLNYTERWRLVMTEPCRLREVTLFTNLGNASYTIE
;
A
#
# COMPACT_ATOMS: atom_id res chain seq x y z
N MET A 1 1.86 -17.26 -12.83
CA MET A 1 0.76 -17.19 -11.85
C MET A 1 0.13 -15.82 -11.98
N GLU A 2 -1.10 -15.75 -12.49
CA GLU A 2 -1.90 -14.52 -12.42
C GLU A 2 -2.30 -14.30 -10.96
N TYR A 3 -1.75 -13.25 -10.34
CA TYR A 3 -2.10 -12.91 -8.98
C TYR A 3 -3.46 -12.20 -8.97
N THR A 4 -4.54 -12.95 -8.79
CA THR A 4 -5.87 -12.35 -8.65
C THR A 4 -6.00 -11.73 -7.25
N ALA A 5 -6.46 -10.48 -7.19
CA ALA A 5 -6.60 -9.69 -5.96
C ALA A 5 -7.93 -9.94 -5.21
N ILE A 6 -8.73 -10.90 -5.68
CA ILE A 6 -10.09 -11.18 -5.18
C ILE A 6 -9.99 -11.82 -3.79
N GLY A 7 -10.76 -11.31 -2.83
CA GLY A 7 -10.83 -11.84 -1.46
C GLY A 7 -9.64 -11.49 -0.56
N ARG A 8 -8.72 -10.61 -0.99
CA ARG A 8 -7.52 -10.26 -0.22
C ARG A 8 -7.67 -8.91 0.49
N PRO A 9 -7.04 -8.73 1.67
CA PRO A 9 -6.95 -7.43 2.32
C PRO A 9 -6.32 -6.40 1.39
N GLN A 10 -6.97 -5.23 1.29
CA GLN A 10 -6.51 -4.10 0.50
C GLN A 10 -6.45 -2.87 1.39
N ILE A 11 -5.42 -2.06 1.21
CA ILE A 11 -5.32 -0.73 1.82
C ILE A 11 -5.42 0.28 0.68
N VAL A 12 -6.31 1.25 0.82
CA VAL A 12 -6.43 2.36 -0.11
C VAL A 12 -5.94 3.62 0.59
N VAL A 13 -4.91 4.23 0.04
CA VAL A 13 -4.37 5.51 0.50
C VAL A 13 -4.84 6.58 -0.47
N THR A 14 -5.47 7.63 0.05
CA THR A 14 -5.89 8.80 -0.74
C THR A 14 -5.17 10.02 -0.19
N SER A 15 -4.49 10.78 -1.04
CA SER A 15 -3.91 12.04 -0.60
C SER A 15 -4.99 13.12 -0.53
N LEU A 16 -5.09 13.77 0.63
CA LEU A 16 -5.90 14.99 0.83
C LEU A 16 -5.03 16.26 0.87
N ASN A 17 -3.72 16.12 0.69
CA ASN A 17 -2.78 17.23 0.56
C ASN A 17 -2.46 17.48 -0.91
N ASP A 18 -2.02 18.69 -1.23
CA ASP A 18 -1.54 19.07 -2.57
C ASP A 18 -0.54 18.06 -3.13
N GLN A 19 0.38 17.62 -2.25
CA GLN A 19 1.35 16.59 -2.54
C GLN A 19 1.80 15.85 -1.27
N VAL A 20 1.82 14.53 -1.32
CA VAL A 20 2.49 13.70 -0.31
C VAL A 20 3.39 12.66 -0.99
N THR A 21 4.54 12.39 -0.39
CA THR A 21 5.47 11.35 -0.84
C THR A 21 5.54 10.25 0.20
N ILE A 22 5.10 9.06 -0.16
CA ILE A 22 5.25 7.83 0.61
C ILE A 22 6.67 7.30 0.36
N GLN A 23 7.51 7.32 1.38
CA GLN A 23 8.91 6.91 1.31
C GLN A 23 9.10 5.41 1.53
N LYS A 24 8.24 4.82 2.36
CA LYS A 24 8.30 3.40 2.72
C LYS A 24 6.96 2.97 3.29
N VAL A 25 6.64 1.70 3.12
CA VAL A 25 5.53 1.05 3.82
C VAL A 25 6.04 -0.16 4.58
N LEU A 26 5.58 -0.28 5.82
CA LEU A 26 5.92 -1.38 6.71
C LEU A 26 4.64 -2.08 7.12
N ILE A 27 4.58 -3.38 6.86
CA ILE A 27 3.42 -4.21 7.19
C ILE A 27 3.81 -5.17 8.30
N ASN A 28 2.96 -5.27 9.33
CA ASN A 28 3.11 -6.20 10.45
C ASN A 28 4.52 -6.16 11.07
N GLY A 29 5.06 -4.98 11.39
CA GLY A 29 6.43 -4.88 11.91
C GLY A 29 7.56 -5.19 10.92
N GLY A 30 7.28 -5.33 9.61
CA GLY A 30 8.26 -5.73 8.61
C GLY A 30 8.42 -7.25 8.43
N LYS A 31 7.44 -8.05 8.87
CA LYS A 31 7.47 -9.52 8.73
C LYS A 31 7.52 -9.94 7.25
N SER A 32 8.49 -10.79 6.91
CA SER A 32 8.95 -11.16 5.56
C SER A 32 7.93 -11.83 4.62
N LYS A 33 6.75 -12.23 5.13
CA LYS A 33 5.75 -12.97 4.34
C LYS A 33 4.73 -12.07 3.64
N CYS A 34 4.84 -10.76 3.80
CA CYS A 34 3.90 -9.78 3.25
C CYS A 34 4.54 -9.08 2.05
N ARG A 35 4.21 -9.52 0.82
CA ARG A 35 4.56 -8.75 -0.39
C ARG A 35 3.48 -7.72 -0.67
N VAL A 36 3.96 -6.52 -1.02
CA VAL A 36 3.19 -5.31 -1.27
C VAL A 36 3.17 -5.11 -2.78
N MET A 37 2.00 -5.27 -3.40
CA MET A 37 1.85 -5.03 -4.84
C MET A 37 1.01 -3.79 -5.10
N LEU A 38 1.44 -3.00 -6.09
CA LEU A 38 0.72 -1.86 -6.60
C LEU A 38 -0.38 -2.36 -7.54
N ARG A 39 -1.62 -1.94 -7.30
CA ARG A 39 -2.69 -2.09 -8.30
C ARG A 39 -3.05 -0.71 -8.85
N SER A 40 -2.62 -0.45 -10.08
CA SER A 40 -3.15 0.68 -10.85
C SER A 40 -4.59 0.36 -11.23
N ASP A 41 -5.52 1.20 -10.78
CA ASP A 41 -6.94 1.15 -11.13
C ASP A 41 -7.18 1.42 -12.63
N LEU A 42 -6.25 2.08 -13.31
CA LEU A 42 -6.31 2.38 -14.75
C LEU A 42 -6.09 1.16 -15.66
N MET A 43 -5.39 0.11 -15.21
CA MET A 43 -5.02 -1.01 -16.10
C MET A 43 -5.20 -2.42 -15.53
N GLY A 44 -5.68 -2.59 -14.28
CA GLY A 44 -5.91 -3.92 -13.69
C GLY A 44 -4.64 -4.76 -13.44
N SER A 45 -3.48 -4.33 -13.93
CA SER A 45 -2.19 -4.98 -13.78
C SER A 45 -1.62 -4.82 -12.37
N VAL A 46 -1.11 -5.92 -11.84
CA VAL A 46 -0.48 -5.98 -10.51
C VAL A 46 1.04 -5.86 -10.70
N GLY A 47 1.62 -4.73 -10.28
CA GLY A 47 3.04 -4.42 -10.40
C GLY A 47 3.79 -4.45 -9.07
N GLY A 48 5.12 -4.51 -9.14
CA GLY A 48 5.98 -4.25 -7.97
C GLY A 48 5.83 -2.81 -7.50
N THR A 49 5.76 -2.59 -6.18
CA THR A 49 5.73 -1.22 -5.64
C THR A 49 7.15 -0.71 -5.51
N TYR A 50 7.45 0.42 -6.17
CA TYR A 50 8.71 1.13 -5.99
C TYR A 50 8.45 2.36 -5.12
N PHE A 51 9.25 2.53 -4.08
CA PHE A 51 9.26 3.74 -3.27
C PHE A 51 10.54 4.55 -3.58
N PRO A 52 10.51 5.89 -3.51
CA PRO A 52 9.40 6.71 -3.04
C PRO A 52 8.24 6.83 -4.05
N LEU A 53 7.01 6.84 -3.56
CA LEU A 53 5.78 7.01 -4.33
C LEU A 53 5.19 8.39 -4.03
N LYS A 54 5.02 9.23 -5.06
CA LYS A 54 4.38 10.53 -4.95
C LYS A 54 2.89 10.42 -5.27
N LEU A 55 2.05 11.05 -4.45
CA LEU A 55 0.61 11.20 -4.66
C LEU A 55 0.23 12.68 -4.61
N ASN A 56 -0.44 13.15 -5.65
CA ASN A 56 -1.01 14.50 -5.73
C ASN A 56 -2.41 14.54 -5.08
N TYR A 57 -2.98 15.74 -4.93
CA TYR A 57 -4.34 15.92 -4.40
C TYR A 57 -5.35 14.98 -5.07
N THR A 58 -6.10 14.24 -4.26
CA THR A 58 -7.11 13.22 -4.65
C THR A 58 -6.58 11.97 -5.35
N GLU A 59 -5.28 11.88 -5.64
CA GLU A 59 -4.71 10.65 -6.17
C GLU A 59 -4.80 9.52 -5.15
N ARG A 60 -5.06 8.32 -5.67
CA ARG A 60 -5.26 7.11 -4.89
C ARG A 60 -4.17 6.11 -5.20
N TRP A 61 -3.66 5.50 -4.15
CA TRP A 61 -2.76 4.37 -4.23
C TRP A 61 -3.42 3.18 -3.53
N ARG A 62 -3.55 2.07 -4.27
CA ARG A 62 -4.07 0.82 -3.71
C ARG A 62 -2.93 -0.18 -3.51
N LEU A 63 -2.78 -0.58 -2.26
CA LEU A 63 -1.94 -1.66 -1.82
C LEU A 63 -2.75 -2.97 -1.77
N VAL A 64 -2.26 -3.98 -2.48
CA VAL A 64 -2.79 -5.35 -2.39
C VAL A 64 -1.78 -6.24 -1.68
N MET A 65 -2.24 -6.97 -0.68
CA MET A 65 -1.43 -7.96 0.03
C MET A 65 -1.45 -9.30 -0.71
N THR A 66 -0.31 -9.98 -0.81
CA THR A 66 -0.26 -11.38 -1.29
C THR A 66 -0.34 -12.36 -0.12
N GLU A 67 -0.89 -13.55 -0.38
CA GLU A 67 -0.87 -14.66 0.58
C GLU A 67 0.56 -15.09 0.95
N PRO A 68 0.78 -15.61 2.17
CA PRO A 68 -0.19 -15.80 3.26
C PRO A 68 -0.18 -14.63 4.28
N CYS A 69 -0.19 -13.37 3.82
CA CYS A 69 -0.16 -12.23 4.74
C CYS A 69 -1.54 -11.93 5.36
N ARG A 70 -1.70 -12.17 6.66
CA ARG A 70 -2.80 -11.60 7.46
C ARG A 70 -2.41 -10.21 7.92
N LEU A 71 -3.05 -9.18 7.38
CA LEU A 71 -2.79 -7.79 7.72
C LEU A 71 -3.29 -7.50 9.15
N ARG A 72 -2.41 -6.98 10.01
CA ARG A 72 -2.70 -6.57 11.40
C ARG A 72 -2.26 -5.14 11.67
N GLU A 73 -1.17 -4.72 11.06
CA GLU A 73 -0.61 -3.39 11.22
C GLU A 73 -0.04 -2.92 9.88
N VAL A 74 -0.23 -1.64 9.58
CA VAL A 74 0.44 -0.93 8.50
C VAL A 74 0.98 0.40 9.00
N THR A 75 2.22 0.71 8.66
CA THR A 75 2.82 2.03 8.85
C THR A 75 3.26 2.58 7.50
N LEU A 76 2.76 3.76 7.17
CA LEU A 76 3.15 4.57 6.04
C LEU A 76 4.15 5.62 6.53
N PHE A 77 5.37 5.59 5.98
CA PHE A 77 6.36 6.64 6.21
C PHE A 77 6.23 7.66 5.09
N THR A 78 5.89 8.90 5.44
CA THR A 78 5.72 9.97 4.46
C THR A 78 6.62 11.16 4.76
N ASN A 79 6.78 12.05 3.78
CA ASN A 79 7.47 13.32 4.00
C ASN A 79 6.74 14.30 4.95
N LEU A 80 5.49 14.03 5.30
CA LEU A 80 4.68 14.86 6.21
C LEU A 80 4.51 14.25 7.60
N GLY A 81 5.12 13.10 7.86
CA GLY A 81 4.97 12.33 9.10
C GLY A 81 4.54 10.89 8.84
N ASN A 82 4.49 10.09 9.90
CA ASN A 82 4.15 8.69 9.82
C ASN A 82 2.67 8.48 10.15
N ALA A 83 2.00 7.62 9.38
CA ALA A 83 0.63 7.19 9.66
C ALA A 83 0.63 5.68 9.93
N SER A 84 0.21 5.28 11.13
CA SER A 84 0.13 3.88 11.55
C SER A 84 -1.32 3.50 11.82
N TYR A 85 -1.72 2.33 11.32
CA TYR A 85 -3.05 1.78 11.52
C TYR A 85 -2.95 0.33 11.99
N THR A 86 -3.69 0.02 13.05
CA THR A 86 -3.91 -1.34 13.54
C THR A 86 -5.27 -1.82 13.07
N ILE A 87 -5.34 -3.09 12.66
CA ILE A 87 -6.53 -3.73 12.10
C ILE A 87 -6.84 -4.95 12.97
N GLU A 88 -8.02 -4.93 13.58
CA GLU A 88 -8.55 -6.00 14.44
C GLU A 88 -9.48 -6.95 13.67
#